data_AF-A0A497SHS0-F1
#
_entry.id   AF-A0A497SHS0-F1
#
_cell.length_a   1.000
_cell.length_b   1.000
_cell.length_c   1.000
_cell.angle_alpha   90.00
_cell.angle_beta   90.00
_cell.angle_gamma   90.00
#
_symmetry.space_group_name_H-M   'P 1'
#
loop_
_entity.id
_entity.type
_entity.pdbx_description
1 polymer ?
#
loop_
_entity_poly.entity_id
_entity_poly.type
_entity_poly.pdbx_seq_one_letter_code
_entity_poly.pdbx_strand_id
1 'polypeptide(L)'
;MKNEKEIIQRFVEIVKAKDPDFLVGYNSDGFDFPRLKEKANEFKISLKLGRDENPLRTVRRGRVSSAKLRGRVHVDLFVFIDHILSASLKSEVLTLDEVAQELLGIGKKEMKYKEMVEIWSKKEQLGRLAEYSLWDSELTLKLAEYILPQIFAIARLTGLLPFDASRNTYSQLVEAFYMRRAVADNVLIPNRPKTEEIERRRMAPVYKGAIVIEPKKGIHSNILVFDFKSLYPTIIVSHNISPETLSCEHGKCREKNKVPEAKWHFCLKKKGFIPKHLEELIKRRQEIKRRMKLVKKNSKEWKKLNNMQYALKIIANASYGYFGFFGARWYKRECGASAAAWGRFYIKKIIEIAKNEKFEIIYGDTDSLFARLPETEKGKLIEMAENFEKKVNQQLPGIIELEFRDLYEAGIFVARKGEKTGAKKRYALIDYEGNLEIRGFETVRRDWCELAKRIQREVLVTILKEKNPQKAVQLVRGTIKRIKEGKVSLEDLVIYEQITRPLSQYEQIGPHVKAAQKARARGRLIGEGMVIGFVITKGAGSISDRAEPIEDVKPEDYDPEYYIHHQVLPAAMRVLKALGITEQEVLKGKVQVDLKKFFRK
;
A
#
# COMPACT_ATOMS: atom_id res chain seq x y z
N MET A 1 -24.39 -13.02 34.32
CA MET A 1 -25.27 -12.25 33.42
C MET A 1 -26.23 -13.23 32.77
N LYS A 2 -27.52 -12.95 32.80
CA LYS A 2 -28.59 -13.91 32.44
C LYS A 2 -29.08 -13.78 31.00
N ASN A 3 -28.82 -12.65 30.32
CA ASN A 3 -29.31 -12.35 28.97
C ASN A 3 -28.43 -11.31 28.25
N GLU A 4 -28.66 -11.12 26.95
CA GLU A 4 -27.92 -10.16 26.10
C GLU A 4 -28.05 -8.71 26.61
N LYS A 5 -29.22 -8.32 27.15
CA LYS A 5 -29.48 -6.99 27.73
C LYS A 5 -28.52 -6.69 28.90
N GLU A 6 -28.39 -7.63 29.85
CA GLU A 6 -27.47 -7.51 30.98
C GLU A 6 -26.01 -7.44 30.53
N ILE A 7 -25.63 -8.15 29.46
CA ILE A 7 -24.27 -8.10 28.91
C ILE A 7 -23.93 -6.71 28.37
N ILE A 8 -24.85 -6.10 27.61
CA ILE A 8 -24.65 -4.75 27.05
C ILE A 8 -24.63 -3.70 28.18
N GLN A 9 -25.50 -3.82 29.18
CA GLN A 9 -25.48 -2.94 30.35
C GLN A 9 -24.16 -3.07 31.11
N ARG A 10 -23.70 -4.29 31.35
CA ARG A 10 -22.43 -4.54 32.02
C ARG A 10 -21.24 -3.98 31.25
N PHE A 11 -21.25 -4.05 29.93
CA PHE A 11 -20.23 -3.41 29.10
C PHE A 11 -20.18 -1.89 29.33
N VAL A 12 -21.33 -1.21 29.33
CA VAL A 12 -21.41 0.24 29.62
C VAL A 12 -20.88 0.54 31.03
N GLU A 13 -21.25 -0.26 32.03
CA GLU A 13 -20.74 -0.13 33.40
C GLU A 13 -19.22 -0.27 33.47
N ILE A 14 -18.65 -1.28 32.79
CA ILE A 14 -17.20 -1.52 32.78
C ILE A 14 -16.47 -0.33 32.16
N VAL A 15 -16.95 0.20 31.03
CA VAL A 15 -16.34 1.37 30.37
C VAL A 15 -16.37 2.58 31.30
N LYS A 16 -17.48 2.80 32.03
CA LYS A 16 -17.56 3.87 33.02
C LYS A 16 -16.64 3.67 34.21
N ALA A 17 -16.62 2.47 34.77
CA ALA A 17 -15.83 2.14 35.97
C ALA A 17 -14.32 2.15 35.70
N LYS A 18 -13.88 1.70 34.51
CA LYS A 18 -12.47 1.75 34.11
C LYS A 18 -12.03 3.13 33.61
N ASP A 19 -12.99 3.98 33.25
CA ASP A 19 -12.78 5.33 32.73
C ASP A 19 -11.63 5.47 31.70
N PRO A 20 -11.58 4.67 30.62
CA PRO A 20 -10.46 4.71 29.69
C PRO A 20 -10.44 6.01 28.86
N ASP A 21 -9.26 6.61 28.69
CA ASP A 21 -9.09 7.74 27.79
C ASP A 21 -9.22 7.33 26.31
N PHE A 22 -8.80 6.10 26.00
CA PHE A 22 -8.88 5.52 24.65
C PHE A 22 -9.73 4.26 24.67
N LEU A 23 -10.72 4.20 23.79
CA LEU A 23 -11.43 2.96 23.48
C LEU A 23 -10.99 2.52 22.09
N VAL A 24 -10.41 1.33 21.98
CA VAL A 24 -9.83 0.84 20.73
C VAL A 24 -10.61 -0.37 20.22
N GLY A 25 -10.65 -0.55 18.90
CA GLY A 25 -11.29 -1.69 18.26
C GLY A 25 -10.71 -1.94 16.88
N TYR A 26 -11.07 -3.07 16.27
CA TYR A 26 -10.65 -3.44 14.92
C TYR A 26 -11.88 -3.55 14.02
N ASN A 27 -12.08 -2.57 13.14
CA ASN A 27 -13.31 -2.40 12.35
C ASN A 27 -14.57 -2.10 13.19
N SER A 28 -14.37 -1.53 14.37
CA SER A 28 -15.44 -1.13 15.29
C SER A 28 -16.40 -0.06 14.74
N ASP A 29 -15.94 0.85 13.89
CA ASP A 29 -16.80 1.82 13.18
C ASP A 29 -17.73 1.10 12.19
N GLY A 30 -17.22 0.06 11.51
CA GLY A 30 -17.93 -0.68 10.49
C GLY A 30 -18.81 -1.82 11.02
N PHE A 31 -18.52 -2.37 12.20
CA PHE A 31 -19.17 -3.56 12.73
C PHE A 31 -19.67 -3.41 14.17
N ASP A 32 -18.78 -3.28 15.14
CA ASP A 32 -19.08 -3.40 16.56
C ASP A 32 -20.08 -2.34 17.05
N PHE A 33 -19.83 -1.06 16.76
CA PHE A 33 -20.74 0.01 17.18
C PHE A 33 -22.10 -0.02 16.47
N PRO A 34 -22.17 -0.26 15.14
CA PRO A 34 -23.44 -0.52 14.48
C PRO A 34 -24.24 -1.65 15.15
N ARG A 35 -23.60 -2.79 15.44
CA ARG A 35 -24.26 -3.95 16.06
C ARG A 35 -24.69 -3.68 17.50
N LEU A 36 -23.82 -3.06 18.30
CA LEU A 36 -24.15 -2.65 19.66
C LEU A 36 -25.32 -1.67 19.68
N LYS A 37 -25.37 -0.73 18.72
CA LYS A 37 -26.47 0.25 18.62
C LYS A 37 -27.79 -0.42 18.22
N GLU A 38 -27.77 -1.35 17.27
CA GLU A 38 -28.94 -2.15 16.88
C GLU A 38 -29.51 -2.88 18.10
N LYS A 39 -28.66 -3.63 18.82
CA LYS A 39 -29.06 -4.40 20.01
C LYS A 39 -29.46 -3.53 21.19
N ALA A 40 -28.78 -2.42 21.42
CA ALA A 40 -29.15 -1.48 22.47
C ALA A 40 -30.53 -0.86 22.19
N ASN A 41 -30.86 -0.56 20.94
CA ASN A 41 -32.19 -0.07 20.56
C ASN A 41 -33.27 -1.14 20.80
N GLU A 42 -33.02 -2.39 20.40
CA GLU A 42 -33.91 -3.54 20.63
C GLU A 42 -34.26 -3.67 22.13
N PHE A 43 -33.25 -3.58 23.00
CA PHE A 43 -33.42 -3.73 24.45
C PHE A 43 -33.71 -2.42 25.20
N LYS A 44 -33.88 -1.29 24.49
CA LYS A 44 -34.08 0.05 25.05
C LYS A 44 -32.97 0.46 26.05
N ILE A 45 -31.73 0.10 25.76
CA ILE A 45 -30.52 0.50 26.51
C ILE A 45 -29.93 1.77 25.89
N SER A 46 -29.60 2.75 26.72
CA SER A 46 -28.82 3.92 26.28
C SER A 46 -27.33 3.64 26.39
N LEU A 47 -26.61 3.57 25.26
CA LEU A 47 -25.15 3.41 25.20
C LEU A 47 -24.41 4.70 25.62
N LYS A 48 -24.36 4.99 26.93
CA LYS A 48 -23.67 6.14 27.51
C LYS A 48 -22.17 5.86 27.70
N LEU A 49 -21.45 5.80 26.59
CA LEU A 49 -20.03 5.44 26.55
C LEU A 49 -19.09 6.66 26.67
N GLY A 50 -19.59 7.86 26.38
CA GLY A 50 -18.86 9.11 26.59
C GLY A 50 -18.85 9.55 28.06
N ARG A 51 -17.91 10.42 28.44
CA ARG A 51 -17.86 11.07 29.77
C ARG A 51 -18.93 12.16 29.94
N ASP A 52 -19.59 12.57 28.86
CA ASP A 52 -20.67 13.56 28.87
C ASP A 52 -22.06 12.96 29.11
N GLU A 53 -22.12 11.67 29.46
CA GLU A 53 -23.36 10.93 29.78
C GLU A 53 -24.42 10.90 28.65
N ASN A 54 -24.06 11.38 27.46
CA ASN A 54 -24.92 11.34 26.29
C ASN A 54 -24.86 9.95 25.61
N PRO A 55 -25.96 9.52 24.96
CA PRO A 55 -25.94 8.33 24.14
C PRO A 55 -24.90 8.40 23.01
N LEU A 56 -24.37 7.24 22.63
CA LEU A 56 -23.43 7.07 21.51
C LEU A 56 -23.90 7.83 20.26
N ARG A 57 -23.05 8.73 19.77
CA ARG A 57 -23.28 9.47 18.53
C ARG A 57 -22.42 8.89 17.42
N THR A 58 -22.94 8.93 16.20
CA THR A 58 -22.17 8.61 15.00
C THR A 58 -21.94 9.87 14.18
N VAL A 59 -20.75 10.01 13.61
CA VAL A 59 -20.41 11.09 12.69
C VAL A 59 -20.27 10.50 11.30
N ARG A 60 -21.04 11.02 10.35
CA ARG A 60 -20.95 10.60 8.95
C ARG A 60 -19.68 11.15 8.31
N ARG A 61 -18.87 10.27 7.73
CA ARG A 61 -17.65 10.57 6.97
C ARG A 61 -17.77 10.00 5.56
N GLY A 62 -18.45 10.74 4.68
CA GLY A 62 -18.79 10.24 3.35
C GLY A 62 -19.81 9.11 3.44
N ARG A 63 -19.40 7.88 3.07
CA ARG A 63 -20.23 6.67 3.11
C ARG A 63 -20.16 5.92 4.44
N VAL A 64 -19.10 6.14 5.22
CA VAL A 64 -18.88 5.43 6.49
C VAL A 64 -19.37 6.28 7.66
N SER A 65 -19.88 5.65 8.71
CA SER A 65 -20.21 6.30 9.98
C SER A 65 -19.19 5.92 11.05
N SER A 66 -18.68 6.90 11.80
CA SER A 66 -17.72 6.64 12.88
C SER A 66 -18.34 6.91 14.24
N ALA A 67 -18.07 6.03 15.20
CA ALA A 67 -18.52 6.17 16.58
C ALA A 67 -17.76 7.29 17.28
N LYS A 68 -18.48 8.26 17.85
CA LYS A 68 -17.89 9.39 18.57
C LYS A 68 -18.31 9.35 20.03
N LEU A 69 -17.31 9.21 20.89
CA LEU A 69 -17.43 9.24 22.35
C LEU A 69 -16.94 10.61 22.82
N ARG A 70 -17.78 11.42 23.45
CA ARG A 70 -17.32 12.72 23.96
C ARG A 70 -16.57 12.51 25.27
N GLY A 71 -15.43 13.20 25.43
CA GLY A 71 -14.53 13.03 26.58
C GLY A 71 -13.66 11.76 26.57
N ARG A 72 -13.79 10.90 25.54
CA ARG A 72 -12.91 9.75 25.28
C ARG A 72 -12.50 9.74 23.81
N VAL A 73 -11.39 9.10 23.47
CA VAL A 73 -10.96 8.97 22.09
C VAL A 73 -11.22 7.54 21.63
N HIS A 74 -12.17 7.38 20.70
CA HIS A 74 -12.32 6.11 20.00
C HIS A 74 -11.34 6.00 18.84
N VAL A 75 -10.57 4.91 18.80
CA VAL A 75 -9.64 4.61 17.70
C VAL A 75 -10.03 3.27 17.09
N ASP A 76 -10.54 3.33 15.86
CA ASP A 76 -10.64 2.15 15.01
C ASP A 76 -9.29 1.92 14.32
N LEU A 77 -8.62 0.83 14.68
CA LEU A 77 -7.31 0.48 14.12
C LEU A 77 -7.40 0.15 12.63
N PHE A 78 -8.47 -0.53 12.21
CA PHE A 78 -8.64 -0.97 10.82
C PHE A 78 -8.62 0.23 9.86
N VAL A 79 -9.33 1.31 10.21
CA VAL A 79 -9.41 2.51 9.37
C VAL A 79 -8.04 3.16 9.21
N PHE A 80 -7.24 3.25 10.28
CA PHE A 80 -5.89 3.80 10.19
C PHE A 80 -4.98 2.92 9.36
N ILE A 81 -5.05 1.60 9.57
CA ILE A 81 -4.28 0.62 8.81
C ILE A 81 -4.62 0.74 7.32
N ASP A 82 -5.89 0.72 6.96
CA ASP A 82 -6.36 0.80 5.57
C ASP A 82 -5.92 2.11 4.90
N HIS A 83 -6.13 3.25 5.55
CA HIS A 83 -5.83 4.56 4.97
C HIS A 83 -4.34 4.91 4.93
N ILE A 84 -3.54 4.45 5.91
CA ILE A 84 -2.17 4.94 6.12
C ILE A 84 -1.10 3.86 6.05
N LEU A 85 -1.35 2.64 6.56
CA LEU A 85 -0.32 1.61 6.68
C LEU A 85 -0.37 0.56 5.56
N SER A 86 -1.52 0.37 4.92
CA SER A 86 -1.77 -0.67 3.90
C SER A 86 -0.75 -0.63 2.76
N ALA A 87 -0.31 0.55 2.34
CA ALA A 87 0.71 0.72 1.30
C ALA A 87 2.12 0.25 1.72
N SER A 88 2.36 0.02 3.01
CA SER A 88 3.62 -0.49 3.55
C SER A 88 3.57 -1.91 4.09
N LEU A 89 2.38 -2.50 4.19
CA LEU A 89 2.18 -3.89 4.60
C LEU A 89 2.43 -4.84 3.42
N LYS A 90 2.95 -6.03 3.72
CA LYS A 90 3.05 -7.16 2.80
C LYS A 90 1.73 -7.91 2.71
N SER A 91 1.02 -8.01 3.83
CA SER A 91 -0.29 -8.63 3.90
C SER A 91 -1.28 -7.84 3.06
N GLU A 92 -1.92 -8.55 2.15
CA GLU A 92 -2.93 -8.00 1.25
C GLU A 92 -4.31 -7.99 1.89
N VAL A 93 -4.53 -8.93 2.81
CA VAL A 93 -5.72 -9.02 3.64
C VAL A 93 -5.45 -8.27 4.94
N LEU A 94 -6.37 -7.39 5.30
CA LEU A 94 -6.27 -6.58 6.52
C LEU A 94 -7.18 -7.16 7.61
N THR A 95 -7.17 -8.48 7.81
CA THR A 95 -7.79 -9.09 9.00
C THR A 95 -6.93 -8.78 10.22
N LEU A 96 -7.54 -8.83 11.41
CA LEU A 96 -6.79 -8.65 12.66
C LEU A 96 -5.61 -9.63 12.76
N ASP A 97 -5.82 -10.88 12.32
CA ASP A 97 -4.81 -11.94 12.34
C ASP A 97 -3.59 -11.59 11.49
N GLU A 98 -3.81 -11.33 10.20
CA GLU A 98 -2.77 -11.01 9.23
C GLU A 98 -1.95 -9.79 9.66
N VAL A 99 -2.64 -8.73 10.07
CA VAL A 99 -1.96 -7.50 10.48
C VAL A 99 -1.18 -7.69 11.78
N ALA A 100 -1.73 -8.43 12.74
CA ALA A 100 -1.02 -8.71 13.99
C ALA A 100 0.18 -9.64 13.75
N GLN A 101 0.06 -10.63 12.88
CA GLN A 101 1.17 -11.51 12.52
C GLN A 101 2.29 -10.73 11.83
N GLU A 102 1.97 -9.83 10.90
CA GLU A 102 2.96 -9.02 10.21
C GLU A 102 3.64 -7.99 11.14
N LEU A 103 2.87 -7.28 11.95
CA LEU A 103 3.40 -6.16 12.76
C LEU A 103 3.98 -6.58 14.12
N LEU A 104 3.43 -7.64 14.72
CA LEU A 104 3.77 -8.10 16.07
C LEU A 104 4.40 -9.49 16.10
N GLY A 105 4.26 -10.30 15.04
CA GLY A 105 4.69 -11.70 15.01
C GLY A 105 3.81 -12.66 15.82
N ILE A 106 2.59 -12.22 16.17
CA ILE A 106 1.60 -13.02 16.91
C ILE A 106 0.25 -12.99 16.19
N GLY A 107 -0.44 -14.13 16.15
CA GLY A 107 -1.73 -14.30 15.47
C GLY A 107 -2.91 -14.60 16.39
N LYS A 108 -4.07 -14.82 15.79
CA LYS A 108 -5.32 -15.24 16.44
C LYS A 108 -5.25 -16.72 16.80
N LYS A 109 -6.08 -17.11 17.79
CA LYS A 109 -6.38 -18.52 18.03
C LYS A 109 -7.25 -19.05 16.89
N GLU A 110 -6.99 -20.27 16.42
CA GLU A 110 -7.77 -20.89 15.34
C GLU A 110 -9.20 -21.19 15.82
N MET A 111 -10.19 -20.60 15.14
CA MET A 111 -11.58 -20.98 15.29
C MET A 111 -12.39 -20.55 14.06
N LYS A 112 -13.11 -21.52 13.48
CA LYS A 112 -13.95 -21.28 12.30
C LYS A 112 -15.34 -20.80 12.71
N TYR A 113 -16.00 -20.02 11.86
CA TYR A 113 -17.36 -19.53 12.15
C TYR A 113 -18.36 -20.67 12.42
N LYS A 114 -18.28 -21.75 11.63
CA LYS A 114 -19.14 -22.94 11.80
C LYS A 114 -18.98 -23.55 13.20
N GLU A 115 -17.76 -23.60 13.70
CA GLU A 115 -17.43 -24.09 15.03
C GLU A 115 -17.99 -23.17 16.12
N MET A 116 -17.92 -21.84 15.95
CA MET A 116 -18.56 -20.89 16.88
C MET A 116 -20.07 -21.09 16.96
N VAL A 117 -20.74 -21.27 15.80
CA VAL A 117 -22.18 -21.51 15.72
C VAL A 117 -22.54 -22.84 16.39
N GLU A 118 -21.73 -23.87 16.19
CA GLU A 118 -21.93 -25.19 16.79
C GLU A 118 -21.76 -25.16 18.31
N ILE A 119 -20.67 -24.56 18.82
CA ILE A 119 -20.43 -24.33 20.25
C ILE A 119 -21.61 -23.56 20.87
N TRP A 120 -22.06 -22.48 20.21
CA TRP A 120 -23.14 -21.65 20.72
C TRP A 120 -24.50 -22.36 20.70
N SER A 121 -24.77 -23.19 19.70
CA SER A 121 -26.03 -23.92 19.57
C SER A 121 -26.10 -25.10 20.53
N LYS A 122 -25.02 -25.89 20.62
CA LYS A 122 -24.94 -27.06 21.51
C LYS A 122 -24.68 -26.68 22.97
N LYS A 123 -24.21 -25.46 23.24
CA LYS A 123 -23.79 -24.98 24.56
C LYS A 123 -22.63 -25.79 25.16
N GLU A 124 -21.87 -26.48 24.33
CA GLU A 124 -20.68 -27.26 24.71
C GLU A 124 -19.42 -26.45 24.40
N GLN A 125 -18.39 -26.54 25.25
CA GLN A 125 -17.11 -25.83 25.06
C GLN A 125 -17.21 -24.29 25.04
N LEU A 126 -18.21 -23.70 25.71
CA LEU A 126 -18.37 -22.24 25.81
C LEU A 126 -17.11 -21.52 26.35
N GLY A 127 -16.32 -22.18 27.20
CA GLY A 127 -15.03 -21.65 27.69
C GLY A 127 -14.05 -21.36 26.55
N ARG A 128 -13.96 -22.25 25.55
CA ARG A 128 -13.11 -22.05 24.37
C ARG A 128 -13.56 -20.86 23.53
N LEU A 129 -14.87 -20.67 23.37
CA LEU A 129 -15.43 -19.51 22.66
C LEU A 129 -15.14 -18.19 23.41
N ALA A 130 -15.24 -18.21 24.75
CA ALA A 130 -14.91 -17.06 25.58
C ALA A 130 -13.42 -16.72 25.52
N GLU A 131 -12.53 -17.72 25.58
CA GLU A 131 -11.08 -17.52 25.46
C GLU A 131 -10.66 -16.92 24.12
N TYR A 132 -11.29 -17.34 23.02
CA TYR A 132 -11.06 -16.74 21.71
C TYR A 132 -11.49 -15.27 21.68
N SER A 133 -12.67 -14.97 22.21
CA SER A 133 -13.21 -13.60 22.24
C SER A 133 -12.36 -12.67 23.11
N LEU A 134 -11.84 -13.20 24.22
CA LEU A 134 -10.87 -12.52 25.07
C LEU A 134 -9.57 -12.26 24.31
N TRP A 135 -9.02 -13.28 23.64
CA TRP A 135 -7.79 -13.14 22.86
C TRP A 135 -7.90 -12.10 21.75
N ASP A 136 -9.03 -12.02 21.05
CA ASP A 136 -9.28 -10.97 20.05
C ASP A 136 -9.17 -9.56 20.66
N SER A 137 -9.67 -9.38 21.88
CA SER A 137 -9.58 -8.10 22.61
C SER A 137 -8.15 -7.81 23.05
N GLU A 138 -7.43 -8.81 23.56
CA GLU A 138 -6.02 -8.67 23.98
C GLU A 138 -5.09 -8.40 22.78
N LEU A 139 -5.29 -9.10 21.67
CA LEU A 139 -4.53 -8.90 20.43
C LEU A 139 -4.78 -7.51 19.85
N THR A 140 -6.04 -7.05 19.85
CA THR A 140 -6.40 -5.69 19.44
C THR A 140 -5.71 -4.64 20.31
N LEU A 141 -5.64 -4.86 21.63
CA LEU A 141 -4.94 -3.96 22.55
C LEU A 141 -3.43 -3.92 22.27
N LYS A 142 -2.77 -5.09 22.12
CA LYS A 142 -1.34 -5.17 21.77
C LYS A 142 -1.05 -4.46 20.44
N LEU A 143 -1.93 -4.60 19.46
CA LEU A 143 -1.82 -3.91 18.18
C LEU A 143 -2.01 -2.39 18.34
N ALA A 144 -2.95 -1.96 19.18
CA ALA A 144 -3.14 -0.54 19.49
C ALA A 144 -1.90 0.07 20.14
N GLU A 145 -1.25 -0.61 21.09
CA GLU A 145 -0.01 -0.15 21.73
C GLU A 145 1.12 0.08 20.73
N TYR A 146 1.18 -0.73 19.66
CA TYR A 146 2.12 -0.56 18.56
C TYR A 146 1.77 0.65 17.67
N ILE A 147 0.50 0.82 17.32
CA ILE A 147 0.02 1.80 16.31
C ILE A 147 -0.21 3.21 16.90
N LEU A 148 -0.77 3.32 18.10
CA LEU A 148 -1.14 4.60 18.73
C LEU A 148 0.02 5.62 18.77
N PRO A 149 1.27 5.24 19.09
CA PRO A 149 2.40 6.17 19.04
C PRO A 149 2.57 6.87 17.68
N GLN A 150 2.27 6.19 16.58
CA GLN A 150 2.33 6.75 15.23
C GLN A 150 1.16 7.69 14.94
N ILE A 151 -0.06 7.32 15.36
CA ILE A 151 -1.24 8.20 15.31
C ILE A 151 -0.96 9.48 16.09
N PHE A 152 -0.36 9.38 17.28
CA PHE A 152 0.02 10.56 18.07
C PHE A 152 1.10 11.41 17.42
N ALA A 153 2.06 10.81 16.71
CA ALA A 153 3.05 11.56 15.95
C ALA A 153 2.37 12.39 14.84
N ILE A 154 1.41 11.81 14.12
CA ILE A 154 0.61 12.50 13.09
C ILE A 154 -0.27 13.58 13.72
N ALA A 155 -0.95 13.29 14.82
CA ALA A 155 -1.80 14.23 15.56
C ALA A 155 -0.97 15.45 16.03
N ARG A 156 0.20 15.22 16.62
CA ARG A 156 1.12 16.30 17.05
C ARG A 156 1.61 17.15 15.88
N LEU A 157 1.82 16.55 14.72
CA LEU A 157 2.28 17.25 13.53
C LEU A 157 1.17 18.10 12.89
N THR A 158 -0.03 17.55 12.77
CA THR A 158 -1.17 18.14 12.06
C THR A 158 -2.05 19.03 12.95
N GLY A 159 -2.01 18.86 14.27
CA GLY A 159 -2.92 19.53 15.22
C GLY A 159 -4.30 18.89 15.31
N LEU A 160 -4.50 17.72 14.70
CA LEU A 160 -5.73 16.96 14.77
C LEU A 160 -5.84 16.22 16.10
N LEU A 161 -7.09 15.94 16.53
CA LEU A 161 -7.34 14.94 17.56
C LEU A 161 -6.91 13.55 17.04
N PRO A 162 -6.47 12.63 17.92
CA PRO A 162 -6.11 11.28 17.48
C PRO A 162 -7.29 10.56 16.79
N PHE A 163 -8.54 10.87 17.19
CA PHE A 163 -9.77 10.43 16.51
C PHE A 163 -9.80 10.76 15.01
N ASP A 164 -9.40 11.98 14.65
CA ASP A 164 -9.37 12.46 13.27
C ASP A 164 -8.10 12.00 12.54
N ALA A 165 -6.96 12.04 13.23
CA ALA A 165 -5.67 11.60 12.69
C ALA A 165 -5.67 10.11 12.32
N SER A 166 -6.42 9.29 13.05
CA SER A 166 -6.55 7.85 12.76
C SER A 166 -7.48 7.55 11.57
N ARG A 167 -8.26 8.52 11.10
CA ARG A 167 -9.31 8.31 10.07
C ARG A 167 -9.08 9.10 8.79
N ASN A 168 -8.30 10.16 8.84
CA ASN A 168 -8.04 11.00 7.69
C ASN A 168 -7.10 10.30 6.70
N THR A 169 -7.40 10.45 5.41
CA THR A 169 -6.52 10.03 4.31
C THR A 169 -5.31 10.95 4.19
N TYR A 170 -4.30 10.54 3.43
CA TYR A 170 -3.07 11.33 3.23
C TYR A 170 -3.32 12.82 2.88
N SER A 171 -4.18 13.11 1.91
CA SER A 171 -4.48 14.50 1.50
C SER A 171 -5.18 15.32 2.60
N GLN A 172 -6.01 14.68 3.42
CA GLN A 172 -6.68 15.35 4.55
C GLN A 172 -5.70 15.66 5.69
N LEU A 173 -4.71 14.78 5.92
CA LEU A 173 -3.62 15.04 6.87
C LEU A 173 -2.73 16.20 6.40
N VAL A 174 -2.41 16.25 5.11
CA VAL A 174 -1.68 17.37 4.50
C VAL A 174 -2.45 18.68 4.63
N GLU A 175 -3.76 18.67 4.35
CA GLU A 175 -4.62 19.85 4.52
C GLU A 175 -4.59 20.37 5.96
N ALA A 176 -4.76 19.48 6.95
CA ALA A 176 -4.71 19.85 8.36
C ALA A 176 -3.35 20.43 8.77
N PHE A 177 -2.26 19.84 8.30
CA PHE A 177 -0.91 20.36 8.51
C PHE A 177 -0.76 21.79 7.95
N TYR A 178 -1.14 22.02 6.70
CA TYR A 178 -1.02 23.35 6.09
C TYR A 178 -1.99 24.36 6.70
N MET A 179 -3.20 23.98 7.08
CA MET A 179 -4.10 24.88 7.82
C MET A 179 -3.49 25.33 9.15
N ARG A 180 -2.90 24.40 9.92
CA ARG A 180 -2.23 24.76 11.18
C ARG A 180 -1.06 25.71 10.96
N ARG A 181 -0.28 25.49 9.90
CA ARG A 181 0.85 26.35 9.54
C ARG A 181 0.39 27.73 9.06
N ALA A 182 -0.69 27.79 8.29
CA ALA A 182 -1.26 29.05 7.82
C ALA A 182 -1.69 29.93 8.99
N VAL A 183 -2.34 29.37 10.02
CA VAL A 183 -2.66 30.11 11.26
C VAL A 183 -1.41 30.62 11.95
N ALA A 184 -0.38 29.78 12.11
CA ALA A 184 0.87 30.17 12.77
C ALA A 184 1.63 31.28 12.00
N ASP A 185 1.54 31.27 10.67
CA ASP A 185 2.20 32.24 9.79
C ASP A 185 1.31 33.47 9.48
N ASN A 186 0.12 33.57 10.08
CA ASN A 186 -0.88 34.61 9.79
C ASN A 186 -1.25 34.72 8.29
N VAL A 187 -1.40 33.58 7.63
CA VAL A 187 -1.80 33.44 6.22
C VAL A 187 -3.26 33.04 6.14
N LEU A 188 -4.03 33.77 5.31
CA LEU A 188 -5.43 33.44 5.07
C LEU A 188 -5.57 32.04 4.44
N ILE A 189 -6.41 31.21 5.04
CA ILE A 189 -6.69 29.86 4.55
C ILE A 189 -7.68 29.94 3.39
N PRO A 190 -7.35 29.40 2.19
CA PRO A 190 -8.29 29.36 1.08
C PRO A 190 -9.56 28.58 1.43
N ASN A 191 -10.69 29.00 0.86
CA ASN A 191 -11.97 28.33 1.07
C ASN A 191 -11.95 26.89 0.54
N ARG A 192 -12.76 26.04 1.16
CA ARG A 192 -13.01 24.70 0.63
C ARG A 192 -13.79 24.82 -0.68
N PRO A 193 -13.48 24.04 -1.73
CA PRO A 193 -14.24 24.10 -2.97
C PRO A 193 -15.70 23.66 -2.74
N LYS A 194 -16.64 24.30 -3.45
CA LYS A 194 -18.03 23.85 -3.57
C LYS A 194 -18.12 22.62 -4.48
N THR A 195 -19.25 21.93 -4.46
CA THR A 195 -19.49 20.72 -5.27
C THR A 195 -19.22 20.96 -6.76
N GLU A 196 -19.76 22.05 -7.33
CA GLU A 196 -19.56 22.45 -8.72
C GLU A 196 -18.07 22.61 -9.08
N GLU A 197 -17.29 23.20 -8.18
CA GLU A 197 -15.86 23.37 -8.38
C GLU A 197 -15.11 22.03 -8.32
N ILE A 198 -15.52 21.11 -7.45
CA ILE A 198 -14.96 19.75 -7.39
C ILE A 198 -15.25 18.99 -8.69
N GLU A 199 -16.45 19.12 -9.24
CA GLU A 199 -16.85 18.51 -10.51
C GLU A 199 -16.06 19.09 -11.67
N ARG A 200 -15.92 20.41 -11.75
CA ARG A 200 -15.07 21.08 -12.75
C ARG A 200 -13.62 20.59 -12.67
N ARG A 201 -13.06 20.47 -11.47
CA ARG A 201 -11.70 19.95 -11.25
C ARG A 201 -11.55 18.49 -11.70
N ARG A 202 -12.61 17.68 -11.55
CA ARG A 202 -12.65 16.27 -11.99
C ARG A 202 -12.75 16.13 -13.51
N MET A 203 -13.47 17.03 -14.17
CA MET A 203 -13.59 17.10 -15.63
C MET A 203 -12.32 17.64 -16.31
N ALA A 204 -11.45 18.31 -15.56
CA ALA A 204 -10.19 18.82 -16.10
C ALA A 204 -9.31 17.67 -16.62
N PRO A 205 -8.60 17.86 -17.76
CA PRO A 205 -7.75 16.82 -18.32
C PRO A 205 -6.67 16.36 -17.33
N VAL A 206 -6.49 15.04 -17.22
CA VAL A 206 -5.40 14.45 -16.44
C VAL A 206 -4.08 14.99 -16.96
N TYR A 207 -3.26 15.57 -16.09
CA TYR A 207 -1.95 16.08 -16.49
C TYR A 207 -0.99 14.92 -16.74
N LYS A 208 -0.02 15.12 -17.65
CA LYS A 208 1.02 14.13 -17.95
C LYS A 208 1.80 13.79 -16.68
N GLY A 209 1.71 12.53 -16.27
CA GLY A 209 2.39 12.00 -15.09
C GLY A 209 3.89 11.77 -15.30
N ALA A 210 4.44 10.86 -14.51
CA ALA A 210 5.83 10.49 -14.61
C ALA A 210 6.20 9.84 -15.96
N ILE A 211 7.49 9.84 -16.27
CA ILE A 211 8.05 9.07 -17.37
C ILE A 211 8.38 7.66 -16.89
N VAL A 212 8.22 6.69 -17.79
CA VAL A 212 8.71 5.33 -17.60
C VAL A 212 9.53 5.01 -18.85
N ILE A 213 10.79 4.63 -18.65
CA ILE A 213 11.65 4.12 -19.71
C ILE A 213 11.22 2.68 -19.99
N GLU A 214 11.06 2.32 -21.26
CA GLU A 214 10.79 0.92 -21.59
C GLU A 214 11.97 0.05 -21.13
N PRO A 215 11.72 -1.01 -20.33
CA PRO A 215 12.79 -1.85 -19.86
C PRO A 215 13.44 -2.62 -21.01
N LYS A 216 14.77 -2.76 -20.96
CA LYS A 216 15.49 -3.76 -21.75
C LYS A 216 15.08 -5.14 -21.25
N LYS A 217 14.24 -5.83 -22.03
CA LYS A 217 13.68 -7.13 -21.66
C LYS A 217 14.78 -8.18 -21.50
N GLY A 218 14.55 -9.13 -20.61
CA GLY A 218 15.46 -10.25 -20.35
C GLY A 218 16.11 -10.18 -18.98
N ILE A 219 17.11 -11.03 -18.77
CA ILE A 219 17.91 -11.08 -17.53
C ILE A 219 19.16 -10.22 -17.71
N HIS A 220 19.45 -9.42 -16.69
CA HIS A 220 20.66 -8.63 -16.57
C HIS A 220 21.37 -8.99 -15.27
N SER A 221 22.69 -8.94 -15.30
CA SER A 221 23.53 -9.11 -14.12
C SER A 221 24.11 -7.76 -13.67
N ASN A 222 24.55 -7.68 -12.41
CA ASN A 222 25.26 -6.53 -11.85
C ASN A 222 24.48 -5.20 -12.04
N ILE A 223 23.26 -5.18 -11.53
CA ILE A 223 22.33 -4.07 -11.71
C ILE A 223 22.54 -3.05 -10.59
N LEU A 224 23.00 -1.86 -10.95
CA LEU A 224 23.08 -0.70 -10.09
C LEU A 224 21.71 0.01 -10.07
N VAL A 225 21.19 0.26 -8.88
CA VAL A 225 19.91 0.97 -8.71
C VAL A 225 20.15 2.28 -7.99
N PHE A 226 19.65 3.36 -8.59
CA PHE A 226 19.70 4.70 -8.04
C PHE A 226 18.28 5.23 -7.85
N ASP A 227 17.99 5.82 -6.68
CA ASP A 227 16.68 6.37 -6.33
C ASP A 227 16.81 7.83 -5.90
N PHE A 228 15.87 8.68 -6.29
CA PHE A 228 15.81 10.04 -5.74
C PHE A 228 15.31 10.05 -4.30
N LYS A 229 15.97 10.80 -3.42
CA LYS A 229 15.51 11.02 -2.04
C LYS A 229 14.29 11.93 -2.02
N SER A 230 13.10 11.31 -2.01
CA SER A 230 11.81 12.04 -1.95
C SER A 230 11.65 13.03 -3.11
N LEU A 231 11.71 12.53 -4.35
CA LEU A 231 11.77 13.33 -5.58
C LEU A 231 10.79 14.51 -5.62
N TYR A 232 9.49 14.25 -5.51
CA TYR A 232 8.52 15.34 -5.67
C TYR A 232 8.57 16.37 -4.54
N PRO A 233 8.68 15.99 -3.26
CA PRO A 233 8.90 16.96 -2.19
C PRO A 233 10.12 17.86 -2.42
N THR A 234 11.26 17.30 -2.84
CA THR A 234 12.48 18.08 -3.07
C THR A 234 12.35 18.96 -4.31
N ILE A 235 11.68 18.51 -5.38
CA ILE A 235 11.32 19.34 -6.55
C ILE A 235 10.44 20.53 -6.15
N ILE A 236 9.39 20.29 -5.35
CA ILE A 236 8.47 21.34 -4.91
C ILE A 236 9.25 22.43 -4.15
N VAL A 237 10.19 22.02 -3.29
CA VAL A 237 11.03 22.94 -2.52
C VAL A 237 12.03 23.69 -3.41
N SER A 238 12.79 22.96 -4.24
CA SER A 238 13.86 23.52 -5.08
C SER A 238 13.36 24.45 -6.17
N HIS A 239 12.18 24.17 -6.75
CA HIS A 239 11.56 25.02 -7.77
C HIS A 239 10.49 25.97 -7.22
N ASN A 240 10.34 26.03 -5.89
CA ASN A 240 9.40 26.91 -5.21
C ASN A 240 7.95 26.79 -5.72
N ILE A 241 7.48 25.56 -5.92
CA ILE A 241 6.17 25.24 -6.48
C ILE A 241 5.07 25.49 -5.44
N SER A 242 4.28 26.54 -5.63
CA SER A 242 3.12 26.88 -4.79
C SER A 242 2.09 27.66 -5.61
N PRO A 243 0.78 27.64 -5.25
CA PRO A 243 -0.24 28.35 -6.01
C PRO A 243 0.02 29.85 -6.15
N GLU A 244 0.52 30.49 -5.08
CA GLU A 244 0.80 31.92 -5.00
C GLU A 244 2.14 32.34 -5.60
N THR A 245 3.01 31.38 -5.96
CA THR A 245 4.28 31.66 -6.64
C THR A 245 4.18 31.42 -8.15
N LEU A 246 3.06 30.88 -8.63
CA LEU A 246 2.83 30.56 -10.04
C LEU A 246 2.70 31.82 -10.90
N SER A 247 3.45 31.88 -12.00
CA SER A 247 3.34 32.89 -13.05
C SER A 247 3.36 34.34 -12.54
N CYS A 248 4.32 34.66 -11.66
CA CYS A 248 4.53 36.04 -11.22
C CYS A 248 4.99 36.95 -12.37
N GLU A 249 4.92 38.26 -12.17
CA GLU A 249 5.28 39.26 -13.19
C GLU A 249 6.79 39.44 -13.41
N HIS A 250 7.62 38.76 -12.60
CA HIS A 250 9.07 38.92 -12.66
C HIS A 250 9.69 38.22 -13.89
N GLY A 251 10.19 39.00 -14.87
CA GLY A 251 10.85 38.49 -16.08
C GLY A 251 11.97 37.46 -15.80
N LYS A 252 12.86 37.72 -14.82
CA LYS A 252 13.93 36.78 -14.43
C LYS A 252 13.40 35.42 -13.97
N CYS A 253 12.21 35.34 -13.39
CA CYS A 253 11.62 34.07 -12.97
C CYS A 253 11.13 33.25 -14.17
N ARG A 254 10.61 33.93 -15.20
CA ARG A 254 10.20 33.32 -16.48
C ARG A 254 11.37 32.70 -17.23
N GLU A 255 12.58 33.25 -17.07
CA GLU A 255 13.80 32.72 -17.69
C GLU A 255 14.42 31.60 -16.85
N LYS A 256 14.63 31.83 -15.56
CA LYS A 256 15.45 30.94 -14.70
C LYS A 256 14.68 29.79 -14.04
N ASN A 257 13.36 29.89 -13.89
CA ASN A 257 12.53 28.87 -13.24
C ASN A 257 11.28 28.54 -14.06
N LYS A 258 11.45 28.52 -15.39
CA LYS A 258 10.43 28.05 -16.33
C LYS A 258 10.24 26.55 -16.18
N VAL A 259 8.99 26.11 -16.13
CA VAL A 259 8.65 24.69 -16.01
C VAL A 259 8.93 24.00 -17.35
N PRO A 260 9.63 22.85 -17.36
CA PRO A 260 9.85 22.06 -18.56
C PRO A 260 8.52 21.68 -19.23
N GLU A 261 8.47 21.70 -20.56
CA GLU A 261 7.27 21.31 -21.33
C GLU A 261 6.01 22.20 -21.04
N ALA A 262 6.15 23.36 -20.38
CA ALA A 262 5.03 24.22 -19.98
C ALA A 262 5.28 25.72 -20.26
N LYS A 263 4.19 26.50 -20.26
CA LYS A 263 4.20 27.96 -20.53
C LYS A 263 4.39 28.82 -19.28
N TRP A 264 4.28 28.24 -18.08
CA TRP A 264 4.36 28.95 -16.81
C TRP A 264 5.69 28.71 -16.08
N HIS A 265 5.89 29.45 -15.00
CA HIS A 265 7.10 29.46 -14.18
C HIS A 265 6.74 29.72 -12.71
N PHE A 266 7.70 29.59 -11.79
CA PHE A 266 7.50 29.93 -10.38
C PHE A 266 8.45 31.02 -9.90
N CYS A 267 7.95 31.88 -9.01
CA CYS A 267 8.69 33.00 -8.44
C CYS A 267 9.98 32.53 -7.75
N LEU A 268 11.09 33.23 -7.97
CA LEU A 268 12.36 33.03 -7.27
C LEU A 268 12.63 34.08 -6.17
N LYS A 269 11.87 35.17 -6.15
CA LYS A 269 12.06 36.26 -5.17
C LYS A 269 11.33 36.02 -3.84
N LYS A 270 10.14 35.43 -3.89
CA LYS A 270 9.30 35.16 -2.72
C LYS A 270 9.18 33.65 -2.54
N LYS A 271 9.60 33.14 -1.37
CA LYS A 271 9.39 31.73 -1.02
C LYS A 271 7.90 31.46 -0.83
N GLY A 272 7.40 30.42 -1.48
CA GLY A 272 6.02 29.98 -1.34
C GLY A 272 5.76 29.31 0.00
N PHE A 273 4.53 29.40 0.46
CA PHE A 273 4.00 28.83 1.69
C PHE A 273 4.21 27.31 1.76
N ILE A 274 3.80 26.58 0.72
CA ILE A 274 3.95 25.11 0.67
C ILE A 274 5.44 24.71 0.63
N PRO A 275 6.28 25.25 -0.29
CA PRO A 275 7.72 24.99 -0.31
C PRO A 275 8.43 25.29 1.01
N LYS A 276 8.10 26.40 1.69
CA LYS A 276 8.69 26.77 3.00
C LYS A 276 8.48 25.66 4.03
N HIS A 277 7.24 25.27 4.28
CA HIS A 277 6.95 24.28 5.32
C HIS A 277 7.33 22.85 4.92
N LEU A 278 7.31 22.54 3.63
CA LEU A 278 7.78 21.25 3.15
C LEU A 278 9.30 21.09 3.35
N GLU A 279 10.06 22.16 3.15
CA GLU A 279 11.50 22.20 3.44
C GLU A 279 11.78 21.97 4.94
N GLU A 280 11.01 22.62 5.82
CA GLU A 280 11.08 22.40 7.27
C GLU A 280 10.83 20.93 7.66
N LEU A 281 9.82 20.29 7.05
CA LEU A 281 9.51 18.87 7.27
C LEU A 281 10.68 17.97 6.86
N ILE A 282 11.27 18.22 5.68
CA ILE A 282 12.39 17.43 5.15
C ILE A 282 13.62 17.58 6.05
N LYS A 283 14.00 18.82 6.41
CA LYS A 283 15.14 19.10 7.30
C LYS A 283 14.95 18.45 8.67
N ARG A 284 13.76 18.58 9.26
CA ARG A 284 13.43 17.95 10.55
C ARG A 284 13.49 16.44 10.48
N ARG A 285 13.07 15.83 9.37
CA ARG A 285 13.16 14.39 9.16
C ARG A 285 14.61 13.91 9.08
N GLN A 286 15.47 14.64 8.36
CA GLN A 286 16.90 14.34 8.26
C GLN A 286 17.58 14.40 9.63
N GLU A 287 17.29 15.42 10.44
CA GLU A 287 17.78 15.54 11.82
C GLU A 287 17.37 14.35 12.68
N ILE A 288 16.09 13.95 12.63
CA ILE A 288 15.62 12.78 13.37
C ILE A 288 16.32 11.50 12.90
N LYS A 289 16.51 11.31 11.59
CA LYS A 289 17.26 10.14 11.06
C LYS A 289 18.71 10.14 11.55
N ARG A 290 19.37 11.29 11.66
CA ARG A 290 20.73 11.40 12.24
C ARG A 290 20.74 10.96 13.70
N ARG A 291 19.81 11.47 14.52
CA ARG A 291 19.65 11.06 15.92
C ARG A 291 19.34 9.57 16.08
N MET A 292 18.53 8.99 15.19
CA MET A 292 18.22 7.56 15.21
C MET A 292 19.45 6.66 15.06
N LYS A 293 20.52 7.13 14.38
CA LYS A 293 21.78 6.38 14.25
C LYS A 293 22.58 6.36 15.56
N LEU A 294 22.33 7.31 16.46
CA LEU A 294 23.06 7.46 17.74
C LEU A 294 22.41 6.69 18.89
N VAL A 295 21.19 6.18 18.71
CA VAL A 295 20.44 5.48 19.76
C VAL A 295 20.26 4.00 19.41
N LYS A 296 20.24 3.14 20.43
CA LYS A 296 20.07 1.69 20.26
C LYS A 296 18.78 1.39 19.48
N LYS A 297 18.91 0.66 18.36
CA LYS A 297 17.78 0.21 17.54
C LYS A 297 16.74 -0.50 18.42
N ASN A 298 15.46 -0.24 18.16
CA ASN A 298 14.31 -0.78 18.91
C ASN A 298 14.15 -0.33 20.37
N SER A 299 15.02 0.54 20.90
CA SER A 299 14.79 1.19 22.20
C SER A 299 13.51 2.06 22.18
N LYS A 300 12.99 2.41 23.37
CA LYS A 300 11.83 3.31 23.50
C LYS A 300 12.07 4.65 22.81
N GLU A 301 13.27 5.19 22.92
CA GLU A 301 13.65 6.43 22.23
C GLU A 301 13.71 6.24 20.71
N TRP A 302 14.36 5.17 20.23
CA TRP A 302 14.41 4.87 18.80
C TRP A 302 13.01 4.74 18.20
N LYS A 303 12.09 4.03 18.89
CA LYS A 303 10.69 3.88 18.47
C LYS A 303 9.97 5.24 18.38
N LYS A 304 10.16 6.12 19.38
CA LYS A 304 9.60 7.49 19.36
C LYS A 304 10.11 8.30 18.17
N LEU A 305 11.41 8.25 17.91
CA LEU A 305 12.03 8.92 16.75
C LEU A 305 11.53 8.31 15.43
N ASN A 306 11.42 6.99 15.35
CA ASN A 306 10.93 6.29 14.17
C ASN A 306 9.47 6.67 13.83
N ASN A 307 8.60 6.74 14.83
CA ASN A 307 7.21 7.17 14.65
C ASN A 307 7.14 8.62 14.11
N MET A 308 7.97 9.52 14.63
CA MET A 308 8.01 10.90 14.15
C MET A 308 8.60 11.03 12.74
N GLN A 309 9.70 10.32 12.40
CA GLN A 309 10.25 10.39 11.04
C GLN A 309 9.25 9.84 10.01
N TYR A 310 8.47 8.83 10.39
CA TYR A 310 7.45 8.27 9.50
C TYR A 310 6.29 9.25 9.31
N ALA A 311 5.81 9.89 10.38
CA ALA A 311 4.78 10.94 10.27
C ALA A 311 5.24 12.09 9.35
N LEU A 312 6.49 12.55 9.49
CA LEU A 312 7.07 13.56 8.60
C LEU A 312 7.14 13.07 7.15
N LYS A 313 7.55 11.80 6.93
CA LYS A 313 7.60 11.18 5.59
C LYS A 313 6.22 11.15 4.94
N ILE A 314 5.18 10.76 5.68
CA ILE A 314 3.80 10.70 5.18
C ILE A 314 3.37 12.07 4.64
N ILE A 315 3.44 13.11 5.48
CA ILE A 315 2.98 14.45 5.10
C ILE A 315 3.80 14.99 3.93
N ALA A 316 5.12 14.82 3.96
CA ALA A 316 5.99 15.30 2.89
C ALA A 316 5.64 14.65 1.54
N ASN A 317 5.61 13.31 1.47
CA ASN A 317 5.33 12.59 0.23
C ASN A 317 3.91 12.85 -0.30
N ALA A 318 2.92 12.97 0.60
CA ALA A 318 1.54 13.25 0.23
C ALA A 318 1.32 14.68 -0.31
N SER A 319 2.23 15.62 -0.04
CA SER A 319 2.10 17.02 -0.46
C SER A 319 2.05 17.18 -1.99
N TYR A 320 2.72 16.30 -2.74
CA TYR A 320 2.60 16.28 -4.20
C TYR A 320 1.17 15.91 -4.66
N GLY A 321 0.63 14.82 -4.11
CA GLY A 321 -0.74 14.37 -4.44
C GLY A 321 -1.81 15.38 -4.02
N TYR A 322 -1.54 16.18 -2.99
CA TYR A 322 -2.46 17.21 -2.50
C TYR A 322 -2.77 18.28 -3.55
N PHE A 323 -1.82 18.66 -4.41
CA PHE A 323 -2.08 19.60 -5.51
C PHE A 323 -3.12 19.10 -6.51
N GLY A 324 -3.23 17.78 -6.68
CA GLY A 324 -4.21 17.12 -7.54
C GLY A 324 -5.48 16.68 -6.82
N PHE A 325 -5.56 16.82 -5.49
CA PHE A 325 -6.74 16.41 -4.73
C PHE A 325 -7.88 17.40 -4.92
N PHE A 326 -8.95 17.00 -5.61
CA PHE A 326 -10.03 17.91 -6.00
C PHE A 326 -10.70 18.62 -4.82
N GLY A 327 -10.74 18.00 -3.64
CA GLY A 327 -11.29 18.61 -2.42
C GLY A 327 -10.34 19.56 -1.68
N ALA A 328 -9.09 19.72 -2.13
CA ALA A 328 -8.07 20.53 -1.45
C ALA A 328 -8.36 22.03 -1.49
N ARG A 329 -8.03 22.72 -0.40
CA ARG A 329 -8.00 24.19 -0.30
C ARG A 329 -6.90 24.82 -1.15
N TRP A 330 -5.66 24.30 -1.06
CA TRP A 330 -4.54 24.72 -1.93
C TRP A 330 -4.44 23.89 -3.22
N TYR A 331 -5.58 23.46 -3.76
CA TYR A 331 -5.61 22.78 -5.06
C TYR A 331 -5.02 23.67 -6.15
N LYS A 332 -4.07 23.12 -6.91
CA LYS A 332 -3.55 23.78 -8.11
C LYS A 332 -2.95 22.75 -9.06
N ARG A 333 -3.70 22.40 -10.10
CA ARG A 333 -3.31 21.41 -11.12
C ARG A 333 -1.95 21.72 -11.73
N GLU A 334 -1.67 22.99 -12.00
CA GLU A 334 -0.42 23.47 -12.59
C GLU A 334 0.78 23.15 -11.69
N CYS A 335 0.63 23.20 -10.36
CA CYS A 335 1.67 22.83 -9.41
C CYS A 335 1.98 21.33 -9.49
N GLY A 336 0.95 20.47 -9.49
CA GLY A 336 1.11 19.03 -9.66
C GLY A 336 1.74 18.67 -11.01
N ALA A 337 1.26 19.29 -12.09
CA ALA A 337 1.81 19.10 -13.44
C ALA A 337 3.28 19.54 -13.54
N SER A 338 3.65 20.64 -12.87
CA SER A 338 5.02 21.14 -12.82
C SER A 338 5.96 20.22 -12.07
N ALA A 339 5.54 19.69 -10.91
CA ALA A 339 6.36 18.75 -10.17
C ALA A 339 6.62 17.48 -11.01
N ALA A 340 5.60 16.98 -11.71
CA ALA A 340 5.74 15.87 -12.66
C ALA A 340 6.68 16.22 -13.83
N ALA A 341 6.58 17.42 -14.39
CA ALA A 341 7.42 17.86 -15.51
C ALA A 341 8.90 17.97 -15.11
N TRP A 342 9.20 18.56 -13.95
CA TRP A 342 10.56 18.57 -13.41
C TRP A 342 11.09 17.17 -13.11
N GLY A 343 10.24 16.27 -12.57
CA GLY A 343 10.61 14.87 -12.37
C GLY A 343 11.05 14.19 -13.67
N ARG A 344 10.25 14.37 -14.74
CA ARG A 344 10.61 13.89 -16.09
C ARG A 344 11.89 14.52 -16.63
N PHE A 345 12.12 15.81 -16.36
CA PHE A 345 13.33 16.50 -16.80
C PHE A 345 14.57 15.94 -16.13
N TYR A 346 14.54 15.78 -14.80
CA TYR A 346 15.71 15.30 -14.05
C TYR A 346 16.06 13.86 -14.35
N ILE A 347 15.08 12.95 -14.44
CA ILE A 347 15.39 11.57 -14.79
C ILE A 347 15.98 11.47 -16.21
N LYS A 348 15.47 12.26 -17.18
CA LYS A 348 16.09 12.37 -18.52
C LYS A 348 17.53 12.88 -18.47
N LYS A 349 17.80 13.92 -17.67
CA LYS A 349 19.14 14.47 -17.47
C LYS A 349 20.09 13.42 -16.88
N ILE A 350 19.66 12.67 -15.86
CA ILE A 350 20.50 11.64 -15.23
C ILE A 350 20.77 10.49 -16.19
N ILE A 351 19.78 10.07 -16.97
CA ILE A 351 19.96 9.06 -18.04
C ILE A 351 21.04 9.50 -19.04
N GLU A 352 21.06 10.79 -19.41
CA GLU A 352 22.05 11.33 -20.32
C GLU A 352 23.46 11.32 -19.71
N ILE A 353 23.59 11.77 -18.45
CA ILE A 353 24.87 11.73 -17.72
C ILE A 353 25.35 10.27 -17.60
N ALA A 354 24.47 9.35 -17.23
CA ALA A 354 24.77 7.92 -17.11
C ALA A 354 25.30 7.34 -18.43
N LYS A 355 24.63 7.64 -19.56
CA LYS A 355 25.09 7.20 -20.88
C LYS A 355 26.48 7.74 -21.23
N ASN A 356 26.77 8.99 -20.90
CA ASN A 356 28.09 9.60 -21.11
C ASN A 356 29.18 8.93 -20.26
N GLU A 357 28.80 8.33 -19.13
CA GLU A 357 29.67 7.51 -18.29
C GLU A 357 29.62 6.01 -18.63
N LYS A 358 29.14 5.67 -19.83
CA LYS A 358 29.08 4.29 -20.34
C LYS A 358 28.16 3.36 -19.56
N PHE A 359 27.27 3.89 -18.70
CA PHE A 359 26.21 3.09 -18.10
C PHE A 359 25.23 2.66 -19.18
N GLU A 360 24.96 1.36 -19.23
CA GLU A 360 23.85 0.82 -19.98
C GLU A 360 22.58 0.94 -19.15
N ILE A 361 21.65 1.78 -19.58
CA ILE A 361 20.34 1.90 -18.94
C ILE A 361 19.50 0.66 -19.26
N ILE A 362 19.08 -0.03 -18.20
CA ILE A 362 18.22 -1.22 -18.27
C ILE A 362 16.76 -0.80 -18.13
N TYR A 363 16.46 0.01 -17.12
CA TYR A 363 15.12 0.46 -16.80
C TYR A 363 15.19 1.80 -16.07
N GLY A 364 14.10 2.54 -16.05
CA GLY A 364 13.96 3.71 -15.21
C GLY A 364 12.50 4.11 -15.14
N ASP A 365 12.10 4.65 -14.01
CA ASP A 365 10.74 5.09 -13.78
C ASP A 365 10.70 6.52 -13.23
N THR A 366 9.69 6.82 -12.42
CA THR A 366 9.42 8.16 -11.91
C THR A 366 10.59 8.74 -11.15
N ASP A 367 11.22 7.92 -10.32
CA ASP A 367 12.21 8.32 -9.33
C ASP A 367 13.38 7.34 -9.20
N SER A 368 13.39 6.27 -9.99
CA SER A 368 14.44 5.24 -9.98
C SER A 368 15.11 5.07 -11.34
N LEU A 369 16.41 4.80 -11.33
CA LEU A 369 17.24 4.43 -12.49
C LEU A 369 17.93 3.09 -12.24
N PHE A 370 17.82 2.19 -13.22
CA PHE A 370 18.44 0.87 -13.21
C PHE A 370 19.43 0.81 -14.36
N ALA A 371 20.68 0.58 -14.02
CA ALA A 371 21.76 0.59 -14.98
C ALA A 371 22.78 -0.51 -14.69
N ARG A 372 23.62 -0.81 -15.68
CA ARG A 372 24.79 -1.68 -15.52
C ARG A 372 25.99 -1.08 -16.21
N LEU A 373 27.16 -1.54 -15.83
CA LEU A 373 28.44 -1.18 -16.44
C LEU A 373 29.12 -2.44 -16.99
N PRO A 374 30.00 -2.32 -17.99
CA PRO A 374 30.83 -3.42 -18.48
C PRO A 374 32.00 -3.69 -17.51
N GLU A 375 31.68 -3.88 -16.23
CA GLU A 375 32.58 -4.21 -15.13
C GLU A 375 31.95 -5.35 -14.33
N THR A 376 32.79 -6.26 -13.83
CA THR A 376 32.35 -7.49 -13.16
C THR A 376 32.77 -7.53 -11.69
N GLU A 377 33.76 -6.75 -11.30
CA GLU A 377 34.21 -6.67 -9.92
C GLU A 377 33.24 -5.85 -9.06
N LYS A 378 32.63 -6.51 -8.05
CA LYS A 378 31.63 -5.91 -7.16
C LYS A 378 32.12 -4.62 -6.48
N GLY A 379 33.35 -4.62 -5.98
CA GLY A 379 33.93 -3.47 -5.28
C GLY A 379 34.04 -2.24 -6.18
N LYS A 380 34.56 -2.42 -7.41
CA LYS A 380 34.66 -1.35 -8.40
C LYS A 380 33.31 -0.85 -8.87
N LEU A 381 32.32 -1.74 -9.06
CA LEU A 381 30.96 -1.33 -9.42
C LEU A 381 30.34 -0.40 -8.38
N ILE A 382 30.52 -0.70 -7.09
CA ILE A 382 30.04 0.14 -5.99
C ILE A 382 30.78 1.49 -6.01
N GLU A 383 32.10 1.48 -6.14
CA GLU A 383 32.89 2.72 -6.20
C GLU A 383 32.47 3.62 -7.38
N MET A 384 32.27 3.03 -8.57
CA MET A 384 31.80 3.75 -9.75
C MET A 384 30.39 4.32 -9.55
N ALA A 385 29.51 3.58 -8.88
CA ALA A 385 28.16 4.05 -8.56
C ALA A 385 28.17 5.22 -7.57
N GLU A 386 28.99 5.15 -6.52
CA GLU A 386 29.17 6.25 -5.56
C GLU A 386 29.77 7.50 -6.22
N ASN A 387 30.72 7.33 -7.14
CA ASN A 387 31.30 8.43 -7.91
C ASN A 387 30.28 9.07 -8.85
N PHE A 388 29.46 8.25 -9.52
CA PHE A 388 28.35 8.72 -10.34
C PHE A 388 27.33 9.51 -9.50
N GLU A 389 26.94 8.99 -8.33
CA GLU A 389 26.05 9.68 -7.38
C GLU A 389 26.60 11.07 -7.02
N LYS A 390 27.87 11.15 -6.58
CA LYS A 390 28.52 12.42 -6.21
C LYS A 390 28.48 13.42 -7.37
N LYS A 391 28.83 12.98 -8.59
CA LYS A 391 28.85 13.85 -9.77
C LYS A 391 27.46 14.34 -10.16
N VAL A 392 26.45 13.46 -10.14
CA VAL A 392 25.07 13.84 -10.45
C VAL A 392 24.55 14.85 -9.43
N ASN A 393 24.80 14.61 -8.13
CA ASN A 393 24.35 15.50 -7.06
C ASN A 393 24.98 16.90 -7.14
N GLN A 394 26.19 17.06 -7.66
CA GLN A 394 26.78 18.38 -7.95
C GLN A 394 26.03 19.17 -9.04
N GLN A 395 25.26 18.49 -9.90
CA GLN A 395 24.52 19.10 -11.02
C GLN A 395 23.01 19.24 -10.77
N LEU A 396 22.52 18.76 -9.63
CA LEU A 396 21.12 18.85 -9.23
C LEU A 396 20.90 20.11 -8.38
N PRO A 397 19.79 20.86 -8.60
CA PRO A 397 19.59 22.11 -7.88
C PRO A 397 18.91 21.92 -6.51
N GLY A 398 19.24 22.84 -5.60
CA GLY A 398 18.63 22.94 -4.29
C GLY A 398 18.87 21.68 -3.45
N ILE A 399 17.79 21.03 -3.01
CA ILE A 399 17.84 19.85 -2.14
C ILE A 399 17.45 18.56 -2.86
N ILE A 400 17.47 18.55 -4.21
CA ILE A 400 17.22 17.34 -5.00
C ILE A 400 18.48 16.49 -4.95
N GLU A 401 18.33 15.23 -4.56
CA GLU A 401 19.46 14.32 -4.34
C GLU A 401 19.11 12.93 -4.92
N LEU A 402 20.04 12.38 -5.70
CA LEU A 402 20.08 10.99 -6.12
C LEU A 402 20.85 10.18 -5.07
N GLU A 403 20.39 8.98 -4.76
CA GLU A 403 21.03 8.02 -3.85
C GLU A 403 21.36 6.75 -4.63
N PHE A 404 22.59 6.26 -4.54
CA PHE A 404 22.89 4.88 -4.86
C PHE A 404 22.24 3.98 -3.81
N ARG A 405 21.25 3.20 -4.25
CA ARG A 405 20.47 2.35 -3.34
C ARG A 405 21.22 1.07 -3.04
N ASP A 406 21.52 0.30 -4.09
CA ASP A 406 22.16 -1.00 -3.96
C ASP A 406 22.64 -1.55 -5.32
N LEU A 407 23.48 -2.58 -5.25
CA LEU A 407 23.91 -3.41 -6.37
C LEU A 407 23.29 -4.80 -6.26
N TYR A 408 22.52 -5.18 -7.28
CA TYR A 408 21.86 -6.49 -7.37
C TYR A 408 22.65 -7.44 -8.26
N GLU A 409 22.73 -8.72 -7.87
CA GLU A 409 23.44 -9.75 -8.62
C GLU A 409 22.77 -9.97 -9.99
N ALA A 410 21.44 -10.11 -9.99
CA ALA A 410 20.68 -10.33 -11.21
C ALA A 410 19.27 -9.74 -11.12
N GLY A 411 18.67 -9.49 -12.28
CA GLY A 411 17.28 -9.07 -12.35
C GLY A 411 16.65 -9.36 -13.70
N ILE A 412 15.34 -9.56 -13.70
CA ILE A 412 14.54 -9.82 -14.89
C ILE A 412 13.54 -8.69 -15.11
N PHE A 413 13.47 -8.20 -16.34
CA PHE A 413 12.53 -7.15 -16.73
C PHE A 413 11.60 -7.65 -17.82
N VAL A 414 10.30 -7.43 -17.62
CA VAL A 414 9.25 -7.93 -18.52
C VAL A 414 8.45 -6.74 -19.02
N ALA A 415 8.41 -6.52 -20.33
CA ALA A 415 7.52 -5.52 -20.91
C ALA A 415 6.11 -6.10 -21.14
N ARG A 416 5.09 -5.27 -20.97
CA ARG A 416 3.72 -5.59 -21.36
C ARG A 416 3.57 -5.36 -22.87
N LYS A 417 3.20 -6.37 -23.66
CA LYS A 417 2.74 -6.14 -25.04
C LYS A 417 1.36 -5.46 -24.98
N GLY A 418 1.17 -4.36 -25.71
CA GLY A 418 -0.16 -3.91 -26.15
C GLY A 418 -0.78 -2.63 -25.58
N GLU A 419 -0.12 -1.86 -24.70
CA GLU A 419 -0.68 -0.57 -24.24
C GLU A 419 0.17 0.61 -24.74
N LYS A 420 -0.46 1.55 -25.48
CA LYS A 420 0.14 2.82 -25.94
C LYS A 420 0.50 3.79 -24.81
N THR A 421 0.20 3.44 -23.55
CA THR A 421 0.44 4.23 -22.36
C THR A 421 1.25 3.43 -21.33
N GLY A 422 2.57 3.66 -21.29
CA GLY A 422 3.48 3.33 -20.19
C GLY A 422 3.45 1.89 -19.67
N ALA A 423 4.50 1.11 -19.94
CA ALA A 423 4.71 -0.18 -19.31
C ALA A 423 4.67 -0.03 -17.77
N LYS A 424 3.62 -0.54 -17.11
CA LYS A 424 3.59 -0.62 -15.64
C LYS A 424 4.77 -1.47 -15.15
N LYS A 425 5.47 -0.94 -14.14
CA LYS A 425 6.66 -1.44 -13.41
C LYS A 425 6.67 -2.97 -13.18
N ARG A 426 7.21 -3.78 -14.10
CA ARG A 426 7.31 -5.25 -13.94
C ARG A 426 8.75 -5.74 -13.99
N TYR A 427 9.32 -5.97 -12.82
CA TYR A 427 10.67 -6.48 -12.66
C TYR A 427 10.83 -7.25 -11.35
N ALA A 428 11.86 -8.10 -11.30
CA ALA A 428 12.32 -8.72 -10.07
C ALA A 428 13.84 -8.64 -10.02
N LEU A 429 14.40 -8.38 -8.84
CA LEU A 429 15.82 -8.25 -8.57
C LEU A 429 16.20 -9.21 -7.46
N ILE A 430 17.39 -9.80 -7.53
CA ILE A 430 17.98 -10.56 -6.45
C ILE A 430 19.33 -9.96 -6.07
N ASP A 431 19.52 -9.69 -4.78
CA ASP A 431 20.82 -9.25 -4.26
C ASP A 431 21.79 -10.42 -4.08
N TYR A 432 23.04 -10.11 -3.71
CA TYR A 432 24.09 -11.12 -3.48
C TYR A 432 23.85 -12.00 -2.24
N GLU A 433 22.92 -11.63 -1.35
CA GLU A 433 22.52 -12.44 -0.20
C GLU A 433 21.38 -13.40 -0.57
N GLY A 434 20.77 -13.22 -1.75
CA GLY A 434 19.65 -14.01 -2.24
C GLY A 434 18.29 -13.43 -1.86
N ASN A 435 18.22 -12.19 -1.37
CA ASN A 435 16.95 -11.53 -1.10
C ASN A 435 16.33 -11.07 -2.42
N LEU A 436 15.06 -11.44 -2.62
CA LEU A 436 14.31 -11.16 -3.84
C LEU A 436 13.37 -9.97 -3.66
N GLU A 437 13.54 -8.92 -4.46
CA GLU A 437 12.60 -7.81 -4.59
C GLU A 437 11.74 -8.01 -5.84
N ILE A 438 10.41 -7.99 -5.70
CA ILE A 438 9.48 -8.18 -6.82
C ILE A 438 8.56 -6.95 -6.95
N ARG A 439 8.39 -6.43 -8.18
CA ARG A 439 7.49 -5.32 -8.49
C ARG A 439 6.59 -5.64 -9.68
N GLY A 440 5.28 -5.39 -9.53
CA GLY A 440 4.25 -5.47 -10.57
C GLY A 440 3.90 -6.87 -11.09
N PHE A 441 4.52 -7.91 -10.55
CA PHE A 441 4.12 -9.30 -10.72
C PHE A 441 2.95 -9.67 -9.79
N GLU A 442 2.37 -10.84 -10.00
CA GLU A 442 1.21 -11.39 -9.29
C GLU A 442 1.46 -11.68 -7.81
N THR A 443 2.71 -11.94 -7.44
CA THR A 443 3.18 -12.10 -6.05
C THR A 443 2.74 -11.03 -5.06
N VAL A 444 2.35 -9.84 -5.54
CA VAL A 444 1.90 -8.70 -4.71
C VAL A 444 0.46 -8.28 -5.01
N ARG A 445 -0.32 -9.15 -5.67
CA ARG A 445 -1.69 -8.88 -6.10
C ARG A 445 -2.72 -9.73 -5.36
N ARG A 446 -3.76 -9.05 -4.86
CA ARG A 446 -4.89 -9.63 -4.08
C ARG A 446 -5.72 -10.65 -4.84
N ASP A 447 -5.86 -10.44 -6.15
CA ASP A 447 -6.66 -11.28 -7.04
C ASP A 447 -5.99 -12.62 -7.45
N TRP A 448 -4.87 -13.00 -6.83
CA TRP A 448 -4.13 -14.23 -7.14
C TRP A 448 -4.05 -15.14 -5.93
N CYS A 449 -4.15 -16.45 -6.15
CA CYS A 449 -4.03 -17.43 -5.06
C CYS A 449 -2.58 -17.54 -4.56
N GLU A 450 -2.43 -17.93 -3.29
CA GLU A 450 -1.12 -18.01 -2.63
C GLU A 450 -0.17 -18.99 -3.33
N LEU A 451 -0.70 -20.10 -3.86
CA LEU A 451 0.06 -21.06 -4.66
C LEU A 451 0.68 -20.41 -5.89
N ALA A 452 -0.08 -19.60 -6.64
CA ALA A 452 0.43 -18.95 -7.83
C ALA A 452 1.53 -17.94 -7.49
N LYS A 453 1.37 -17.21 -6.39
CA LYS A 453 2.39 -16.28 -5.87
C LYS A 453 3.66 -17.02 -5.47
N ARG A 454 3.54 -18.08 -4.67
CA ARG A 454 4.66 -18.92 -4.22
C ARG A 454 5.42 -19.51 -5.40
N ILE A 455 4.73 -20.13 -6.36
CA ILE A 455 5.36 -20.70 -7.55
C ILE A 455 6.04 -19.62 -8.40
N GLN A 456 5.41 -18.46 -8.59
CA GLN A 456 6.06 -17.37 -9.32
C GLN A 456 7.34 -16.90 -8.63
N ARG A 457 7.34 -16.81 -7.29
CA ARG A 457 8.52 -16.47 -6.49
C ARG A 457 9.62 -17.52 -6.64
N GLU A 458 9.30 -18.81 -6.51
CA GLU A 458 10.25 -19.90 -6.65
C GLU A 458 10.84 -19.94 -8.06
N VAL A 459 10.02 -19.78 -9.10
CA VAL A 459 10.48 -19.65 -10.49
C VAL A 459 11.46 -18.49 -10.65
N LEU A 460 11.18 -17.33 -10.06
CA LEU A 460 12.09 -16.18 -10.08
C LEU A 460 13.42 -16.50 -9.39
N VAL A 461 13.41 -17.13 -8.21
CA VAL A 461 14.64 -17.52 -7.49
C VAL A 461 15.45 -18.53 -8.31
N THR A 462 14.82 -19.57 -8.85
CA THR A 462 15.49 -20.59 -9.67
C THR A 462 16.11 -19.99 -10.93
N ILE A 463 15.49 -18.97 -11.52
CA ILE A 463 16.02 -18.30 -12.72
C ILE A 463 17.13 -17.31 -12.38
N LEU A 464 16.93 -16.45 -11.38
CA LEU A 464 17.85 -15.36 -11.07
C LEU A 464 19.06 -15.82 -10.25
N LYS A 465 18.86 -16.74 -9.30
CA LYS A 465 19.92 -17.26 -8.42
C LYS A 465 20.59 -18.49 -9.01
N GLU A 466 19.79 -19.53 -9.30
CA GLU A 466 20.32 -20.83 -9.72
C GLU A 466 20.63 -20.88 -11.22
N LYS A 467 20.14 -19.91 -12.00
CA LYS A 467 20.33 -19.82 -13.45
C LYS A 467 19.88 -21.13 -14.13
N ASN A 468 18.74 -21.69 -13.73
CA ASN A 468 18.27 -23.01 -14.20
C ASN A 468 16.80 -23.02 -14.69
N PRO A 469 16.52 -22.62 -15.94
CA PRO A 469 15.18 -22.61 -16.53
C PRO A 469 14.54 -24.00 -16.61
N GLN A 470 15.33 -25.05 -16.82
CA GLN A 470 14.82 -26.42 -16.87
C GLN A 470 14.20 -26.79 -15.52
N LYS A 471 14.88 -26.48 -14.42
CA LYS A 471 14.34 -26.68 -13.06
C LYS A 471 13.11 -25.81 -12.81
N ALA A 472 13.10 -24.57 -13.26
CA ALA A 472 11.91 -23.71 -13.16
C ALA A 472 10.70 -24.28 -13.93
N VAL A 473 10.92 -24.85 -15.13
CA VAL A 473 9.85 -25.52 -15.89
C VAL A 473 9.39 -26.80 -15.19
N GLN A 474 10.31 -27.60 -14.66
CA GLN A 474 9.97 -28.79 -13.88
C GLN A 474 9.15 -28.45 -12.62
N LEU A 475 9.48 -27.35 -11.94
CA LEU A 475 8.73 -26.86 -10.79
C LEU A 475 7.27 -26.54 -11.14
N VAL A 476 7.05 -25.81 -12.24
CA VAL A 476 5.70 -25.47 -12.71
C VAL A 476 4.94 -26.73 -13.07
N ARG A 477 5.57 -27.67 -13.79
CA ARG A 477 4.96 -28.97 -14.16
C ARG A 477 4.60 -29.81 -12.93
N GLY A 478 5.50 -29.91 -11.97
CA GLY A 478 5.27 -30.62 -10.72
C GLY A 478 4.09 -30.03 -9.95
N THR A 479 3.95 -28.71 -9.97
CA THR A 479 2.80 -28.03 -9.35
C THR A 479 1.50 -28.27 -10.10
N ILE A 480 1.52 -28.21 -11.44
CA ILE A 480 0.36 -28.59 -12.26
C ILE A 480 -0.07 -30.03 -11.96
N LYS A 481 0.89 -30.96 -11.83
CA LYS A 481 0.60 -32.35 -11.46
C LYS A 481 -0.05 -32.45 -10.07
N ARG A 482 0.48 -31.75 -9.06
CA ARG A 482 -0.14 -31.71 -7.71
C ARG A 482 -1.56 -31.15 -7.72
N ILE A 483 -1.82 -30.11 -8.51
CA ILE A 483 -3.17 -29.54 -8.66
C ILE A 483 -4.12 -30.53 -9.34
N LYS A 484 -3.66 -31.31 -10.33
CA LYS A 484 -4.50 -32.35 -10.93
C LYS A 484 -4.78 -33.53 -9.99
N GLU A 485 -3.82 -33.85 -9.14
CA GLU A 485 -3.90 -34.97 -8.19
C GLU A 485 -4.61 -34.63 -6.86
N GLY A 486 -5.10 -33.40 -6.67
CA GLY A 486 -5.72 -33.00 -5.40
C GLY A 486 -4.74 -32.80 -4.24
N LYS A 487 -3.42 -32.69 -4.52
CA LYS A 487 -2.36 -32.61 -3.50
C LYS A 487 -1.98 -31.17 -3.14
N VAL A 488 -2.93 -30.26 -3.19
CA VAL A 488 -2.80 -28.85 -2.80
C VAL A 488 -3.87 -28.52 -1.77
N SER A 489 -3.55 -27.66 -0.80
CA SER A 489 -4.52 -27.28 0.24
C SER A 489 -5.45 -26.17 -0.27
N LEU A 490 -6.60 -25.96 0.40
CA LEU A 490 -7.50 -24.86 0.03
C LEU A 490 -6.90 -23.48 0.36
N GLU A 491 -6.07 -23.41 1.39
CA GLU A 491 -5.32 -22.21 1.79
C GLU A 491 -4.33 -21.79 0.69
N ASP A 492 -3.77 -22.74 -0.05
CA ASP A 492 -2.94 -22.47 -1.23
C ASP A 492 -3.77 -21.89 -2.40
N LEU A 493 -5.08 -22.16 -2.44
CA LEU A 493 -5.97 -21.85 -3.57
C LEU A 493 -6.89 -20.64 -3.34
N VAL A 494 -6.99 -20.15 -2.12
CA VAL A 494 -7.87 -19.02 -1.78
C VAL A 494 -7.45 -17.74 -2.51
N ILE A 495 -8.45 -17.01 -3.01
CA ILE A 495 -8.31 -15.67 -3.59
C ILE A 495 -9.01 -14.68 -2.65
N TYR A 496 -8.36 -13.56 -2.37
CA TYR A 496 -8.88 -12.55 -1.45
C TYR A 496 -9.19 -11.24 -2.17
N GLU A 497 -10.44 -10.79 -2.08
CA GLU A 497 -10.84 -9.50 -2.67
C GLU A 497 -11.68 -8.69 -1.70
N GLN A 498 -11.50 -7.37 -1.73
CA GLN A 498 -12.25 -6.44 -0.87
C GLN A 498 -13.59 -6.09 -1.50
N ILE A 499 -14.64 -6.12 -0.68
CA ILE A 499 -15.95 -5.56 -1.00
C ILE A 499 -15.83 -4.04 -0.89
N THR A 500 -15.78 -3.34 -2.02
CA THR A 500 -15.52 -1.89 -2.07
C THR A 500 -16.79 -1.04 -1.97
N ARG A 501 -17.96 -1.66 -2.04
CA ARG A 501 -19.29 -1.01 -2.01
C ARG A 501 -20.30 -1.95 -1.36
N PRO A 502 -21.48 -1.48 -0.95
CA PRO A 502 -22.55 -2.37 -0.53
C PRO A 502 -22.88 -3.35 -1.66
N LEU A 503 -23.11 -4.63 -1.32
CA LEU A 503 -23.33 -5.70 -2.33
C LEU A 503 -24.47 -5.41 -3.31
N SER A 504 -25.46 -4.60 -2.91
CA SER A 504 -26.58 -4.16 -3.76
C SER A 504 -26.21 -3.08 -4.79
N GLN A 505 -25.05 -2.44 -4.66
CA GLN A 505 -24.59 -1.34 -5.53
C GLN A 505 -23.56 -1.81 -6.58
N TYR A 506 -23.31 -3.11 -6.68
CA TYR A 506 -22.45 -3.67 -7.71
C TYR A 506 -23.26 -3.89 -8.99
N GLU A 507 -22.90 -3.17 -10.05
CA GLU A 507 -23.48 -3.36 -11.38
C GLU A 507 -22.95 -4.63 -12.07
N GLN A 508 -21.68 -4.96 -11.85
CA GLN A 508 -21.05 -6.20 -12.33
C GLN A 508 -20.73 -7.13 -11.16
N ILE A 509 -21.26 -8.36 -11.24
CA ILE A 509 -21.08 -9.38 -10.21
C ILE A 509 -19.84 -10.21 -10.54
N GLY A 510 -18.71 -9.80 -9.98
CA GLY A 510 -17.46 -10.57 -10.01
C GLY A 510 -17.48 -11.77 -9.04
N PRO A 511 -16.46 -12.65 -9.10
CA PRO A 511 -16.33 -13.81 -8.21
C PRO A 511 -16.41 -13.45 -6.73
N HIS A 512 -15.71 -12.41 -6.30
CA HIS A 512 -15.73 -11.93 -4.92
C HIS A 512 -17.12 -11.47 -4.47
N VAL A 513 -17.86 -10.75 -5.33
CA VAL A 513 -19.22 -10.30 -5.02
C VAL A 513 -20.16 -11.49 -4.92
N LYS A 514 -20.07 -12.45 -5.84
CA LYS A 514 -20.91 -13.66 -5.80
C LYS A 514 -20.63 -14.48 -4.54
N ALA A 515 -19.35 -14.70 -4.21
CA ALA A 515 -18.96 -15.38 -2.98
C ALA A 515 -19.49 -14.64 -1.74
N ALA A 516 -19.36 -13.31 -1.69
CA ALA A 516 -19.92 -12.50 -0.61
C ALA A 516 -21.46 -12.56 -0.52
N GLN A 517 -22.16 -12.58 -1.65
CA GLN A 517 -23.61 -12.78 -1.69
C GLN A 517 -24.01 -14.16 -1.15
N LYS A 518 -23.31 -15.22 -1.54
CA LYS A 518 -23.52 -16.58 -1.00
C LYS A 518 -23.23 -16.65 0.48
N ALA A 519 -22.11 -16.08 0.93
CA ALA A 519 -21.76 -15.97 2.34
C ALA A 519 -22.88 -15.26 3.13
N ARG A 520 -23.40 -14.16 2.59
CA ARG A 520 -24.50 -13.39 3.21
C ARG A 520 -25.81 -14.16 3.23
N ALA A 521 -26.15 -14.87 2.16
CA ALA A 521 -27.32 -15.74 2.12
C ALA A 521 -27.24 -16.89 3.15
N ARG A 522 -26.02 -17.34 3.47
CA ARG A 522 -25.72 -18.32 4.53
C ARG A 522 -25.61 -17.68 5.93
N GLY A 523 -26.06 -16.43 6.10
CA GLY A 523 -26.12 -15.75 7.38
C GLY A 523 -24.82 -15.08 7.84
N ARG A 524 -23.76 -15.03 7.00
CA ARG A 524 -22.52 -14.32 7.34
C ARG A 524 -22.68 -12.81 7.11
N LEU A 525 -22.11 -12.02 8.00
CA LEU A 525 -22.12 -10.56 7.88
C LEU A 525 -20.95 -10.10 7.00
N ILE A 526 -21.21 -9.95 5.70
CA ILE A 526 -20.26 -9.40 4.72
C ILE A 526 -20.78 -8.05 4.21
N GLY A 527 -19.92 -7.02 4.27
CA GLY A 527 -20.25 -5.65 3.91
C GLY A 527 -19.09 -4.87 3.28
N GLU A 528 -19.35 -3.61 2.92
CA GLU A 528 -18.35 -2.69 2.38
C GLU A 528 -17.15 -2.56 3.33
N GLY A 529 -15.95 -2.58 2.77
CA GLY A 529 -14.67 -2.56 3.48
C GLY A 529 -14.11 -3.95 3.81
N MET A 530 -14.94 -5.00 3.90
CA MET A 530 -14.50 -6.34 4.27
C MET A 530 -13.83 -7.07 3.11
N VAL A 531 -12.87 -7.95 3.43
CA VAL A 531 -12.23 -8.85 2.46
C VAL A 531 -12.91 -10.21 2.53
N ILE A 532 -13.26 -10.76 1.37
CA ILE A 532 -13.81 -12.12 1.23
C ILE A 532 -12.73 -13.04 0.65
N GLY A 533 -12.50 -14.18 1.30
CA GLY A 533 -11.71 -15.28 0.78
C GLY A 533 -12.62 -16.27 0.05
N PHE A 534 -12.30 -16.60 -1.19
CA PHE A 534 -13.11 -17.53 -1.98
C PHE A 534 -12.23 -18.46 -2.83
N VAL A 535 -12.79 -19.62 -3.18
CA VAL A 535 -12.19 -20.63 -4.05
C VAL A 535 -13.11 -20.83 -5.24
N ILE A 536 -12.54 -21.08 -6.42
CA ILE A 536 -13.32 -21.45 -7.61
C ILE A 536 -13.51 -22.96 -7.62
N THR A 537 -14.77 -23.40 -7.55
CA THR A 537 -15.13 -24.83 -7.52
C THR A 537 -15.48 -25.36 -8.90
N LYS A 538 -15.48 -26.68 -9.04
CA LYS A 538 -16.05 -27.37 -10.21
C LYS A 538 -17.55 -27.03 -10.31
N GLY A 539 -18.07 -26.97 -11.53
CA GLY A 539 -19.50 -26.73 -11.76
C GLY A 539 -19.79 -26.12 -13.13
N ALA A 540 -21.06 -25.92 -13.42
CA ALA A 540 -21.53 -25.19 -14.59
C ALA A 540 -21.62 -23.69 -14.32
N GLY A 541 -21.72 -22.88 -15.39
CA GLY A 541 -21.88 -21.43 -15.31
C GLY A 541 -20.57 -20.66 -15.36
N SER A 542 -20.64 -19.36 -15.06
CA SER A 542 -19.49 -18.46 -15.13
C SER A 542 -18.50 -18.71 -13.99
N ILE A 543 -17.26 -18.18 -14.10
CA ILE A 543 -16.29 -18.21 -12.99
C ILE A 543 -16.90 -17.58 -11.73
N SER A 544 -17.70 -16.52 -11.88
CA SER A 544 -18.39 -15.89 -10.75
C SER A 544 -19.37 -16.85 -10.08
N ASP A 545 -20.18 -17.58 -10.85
CA ASP A 545 -21.16 -18.52 -10.29
C ASP A 545 -20.52 -19.68 -9.54
N ARG A 546 -19.30 -20.05 -9.94
CA ARG A 546 -18.49 -21.11 -9.33
C ARG A 546 -17.60 -20.62 -8.18
N ALA A 547 -17.66 -19.33 -7.83
CA ALA A 547 -16.95 -18.81 -6.67
C ALA A 547 -17.71 -19.16 -5.38
N GLU A 548 -17.03 -19.78 -4.44
CA GLU A 548 -17.56 -20.18 -3.13
C GLU A 548 -16.67 -19.62 -2.00
N PRO A 549 -17.25 -19.09 -0.91
CA PRO A 549 -16.50 -18.73 0.29
C PRO A 549 -15.65 -19.91 0.77
N ILE A 550 -14.38 -19.67 1.11
CA ILE A 550 -13.44 -20.73 1.48
C ILE A 550 -13.98 -21.65 2.59
N GLU A 551 -14.75 -21.10 3.53
CA GLU A 551 -15.30 -21.84 4.67
C GLU A 551 -16.38 -22.86 4.28
N ASP A 552 -16.91 -22.78 3.05
CA ASP A 552 -17.96 -23.65 2.53
C ASP A 552 -17.43 -24.69 1.52
N VAL A 553 -16.13 -24.69 1.23
CA VAL A 553 -15.53 -25.52 0.19
C VAL A 553 -14.83 -26.73 0.80
N LYS A 554 -15.03 -27.92 0.23
CA LYS A 554 -14.22 -29.10 0.57
C LYS A 554 -12.98 -29.18 -0.33
N PRO A 555 -11.86 -29.77 0.14
CA PRO A 555 -10.63 -29.87 -0.65
C PRO A 555 -10.80 -30.52 -2.03
N GLU A 556 -11.80 -31.37 -2.23
CA GLU A 556 -12.01 -32.08 -3.50
C GLU A 556 -12.82 -31.26 -4.53
N ASP A 557 -13.45 -30.17 -4.09
CA ASP A 557 -14.44 -29.40 -4.86
C ASP A 557 -13.82 -28.33 -5.76
N TYR A 558 -12.56 -27.93 -5.53
CA TYR A 558 -11.91 -26.87 -6.35
C TYR A 558 -11.79 -27.29 -7.82
N ASP A 559 -11.77 -26.32 -8.74
CA ASP A 559 -11.57 -26.55 -10.18
C ASP A 559 -10.07 -26.55 -10.55
N PRO A 560 -9.45 -27.72 -10.84
CA PRO A 560 -8.03 -27.79 -11.19
C PRO A 560 -7.69 -27.00 -12.45
N GLU A 561 -8.59 -27.01 -13.45
CA GLU A 561 -8.33 -26.38 -14.75
C GLU A 561 -8.35 -24.86 -14.63
N TYR A 562 -9.23 -24.31 -13.79
CA TYR A 562 -9.19 -22.89 -13.42
C TYR A 562 -7.83 -22.52 -12.81
N TYR A 563 -7.39 -23.23 -11.76
CA TYR A 563 -6.14 -22.89 -11.08
C TYR A 563 -4.89 -23.11 -11.93
N ILE A 564 -4.90 -24.09 -12.84
CA ILE A 564 -3.80 -24.28 -13.78
C ILE A 564 -3.76 -23.12 -14.79
N HIS A 565 -4.86 -22.87 -15.50
CA HIS A 565 -4.87 -21.98 -16.66
C HIS A 565 -5.09 -20.50 -16.35
N HIS A 566 -5.66 -20.17 -15.19
CA HIS A 566 -5.96 -18.79 -14.80
C HIS A 566 -5.11 -18.29 -13.64
N GLN A 567 -4.39 -19.17 -12.93
CA GLN A 567 -3.56 -18.82 -11.76
C GLN A 567 -2.09 -19.25 -11.94
N VAL A 568 -1.75 -20.53 -11.81
CA VAL A 568 -0.34 -20.96 -11.78
C VAL A 568 0.39 -20.73 -13.11
N LEU A 569 -0.19 -21.18 -14.22
CA LEU A 569 0.47 -21.11 -15.52
C LEU A 569 0.63 -19.65 -15.98
N PRO A 570 -0.37 -18.76 -15.93
CA PRO A 570 -0.18 -17.35 -16.25
C PRO A 570 0.91 -16.67 -15.42
N ALA A 571 0.96 -16.92 -14.10
CA ALA A 571 1.93 -16.31 -13.21
C ALA A 571 3.36 -16.74 -13.55
N ALA A 572 3.58 -18.05 -13.78
CA ALA A 572 4.88 -18.57 -14.19
C ALA A 572 5.28 -18.13 -15.60
N MET A 573 4.36 -18.19 -16.56
CA MET A 573 4.63 -17.85 -17.96
C MET A 573 5.03 -16.38 -18.15
N ARG A 574 4.63 -15.46 -17.26
CA ARG A 574 5.11 -14.07 -17.34
C ARG A 574 6.63 -13.96 -17.14
N VAL A 575 7.21 -14.85 -16.35
CA VAL A 575 8.66 -14.92 -16.16
C VAL A 575 9.29 -15.73 -17.29
N LEU A 576 8.76 -16.93 -17.56
CA LEU A 576 9.32 -17.86 -18.54
C LEU A 576 9.29 -17.33 -19.99
N LYS A 577 8.25 -16.56 -20.37
CA LYS A 577 8.20 -15.92 -21.71
C LYS A 577 9.33 -14.93 -21.94
N ALA A 578 9.87 -14.30 -20.89
CA ALA A 578 11.03 -13.41 -21.03
C ALA A 578 12.32 -14.18 -21.36
N LEU A 579 12.33 -15.50 -21.18
CA LEU A 579 13.38 -16.42 -21.61
C LEU A 579 13.05 -17.11 -22.95
N GLY A 580 11.99 -16.68 -23.63
CA GLY A 580 11.54 -17.31 -24.88
C GLY A 580 10.80 -18.65 -24.70
N ILE A 581 10.58 -19.10 -23.46
CA ILE A 581 9.87 -20.37 -23.19
C ILE A 581 8.38 -20.18 -23.45
N THR A 582 7.82 -21.10 -24.23
CA THR A 582 6.41 -21.15 -24.60
C THR A 582 5.60 -22.00 -23.63
N GLU A 583 4.29 -21.76 -23.61
CA GLU A 583 3.36 -22.52 -22.77
C GLU A 583 3.34 -24.01 -23.16
N GLN A 584 3.44 -24.31 -24.46
CA GLN A 584 3.51 -25.68 -24.94
C GLN A 584 4.76 -26.41 -24.44
N GLU A 585 5.91 -25.74 -24.36
CA GLU A 585 7.14 -26.35 -23.81
C GLU A 585 6.99 -26.68 -22.32
N VAL A 586 6.32 -25.81 -21.56
CA VAL A 586 5.99 -26.10 -20.15
C VAL A 586 5.03 -27.28 -20.05
N LEU A 587 3.99 -27.35 -20.87
CA LEU A 587 2.99 -28.42 -20.85
C LEU A 587 3.51 -29.76 -21.43
N LYS A 588 4.46 -29.74 -22.38
CA LYS A 588 5.07 -30.93 -23.00
C LYS A 588 6.37 -31.40 -22.33
N GLY A 589 7.07 -30.53 -21.59
CA GLY A 589 8.27 -30.88 -20.81
C GLY A 589 9.57 -30.97 -21.61
N LYS A 590 9.62 -30.43 -22.83
CA LYS A 590 10.85 -30.33 -23.63
C LYS A 590 11.24 -28.86 -23.72
N VAL A 591 12.42 -28.49 -23.22
CA VAL A 591 12.97 -27.13 -23.25
C VAL A 591 14.33 -27.18 -23.94
N GLN A 592 14.47 -26.51 -25.09
CA GLN A 592 15.76 -26.30 -25.76
C GLN A 592 16.19 -24.84 -25.58
N VAL A 593 16.67 -24.48 -24.38
CA VAL A 593 17.10 -23.10 -24.09
C VAL A 593 18.51 -23.09 -23.51
N ASP A 594 19.43 -22.42 -24.20
CA ASP A 594 20.78 -22.08 -23.71
C ASP A 594 20.75 -20.70 -23.03
N LEU A 595 20.96 -20.70 -21.71
CA LEU A 595 20.99 -19.51 -20.86
C LEU A 595 22.02 -18.46 -21.27
N LYS A 596 23.14 -18.88 -21.87
CA LYS A 596 24.22 -17.95 -22.26
C LYS A 596 23.73 -16.93 -23.29
N LYS A 597 22.64 -17.23 -24.02
CA LYS A 597 22.00 -16.32 -24.98
C LYS A 597 21.11 -15.25 -24.32
N PHE A 598 20.68 -15.45 -23.08
CA PHE A 598 19.71 -14.58 -22.39
C PHE A 598 20.32 -13.75 -21.26
N PHE A 599 21.43 -14.20 -20.69
CA PHE A 599 22.28 -13.36 -19.85
C PHE A 599 23.06 -12.42 -20.77
N ARG A 600 22.60 -11.17 -20.89
CA ARG A 600 23.42 -10.13 -21.53
C ARG A 600 24.61 -9.88 -20.62
N LYS A 601 25.79 -10.33 -21.05
CA LYS A 601 27.07 -9.97 -20.45
C LYS A 601 27.30 -8.47 -20.54
#